data_AF-A0A6V8MLC6-F1
#
_entry.id   AF-A0A6V8MLC6-F1
#
_cell.length_a   1.000
_cell.length_b   1.000
_cell.length_c   1.000
_cell.angle_alpha   90.00
_cell.angle_beta   90.00
_cell.angle_gamma   90.00
#
_symmetry.space_group_name_H-M   'P 1'
#
loop_
_entity.id
_entity.type
_entity.pdbx_description
1 polymer ?
#
loop_
_entity_poly.entity_id
_entity_poly.type
_entity_poly.pdbx_seq_one_letter_code
_entity_poly.pdbx_strand_id
1 'polypeptide(L)'
;MAENETPDQEPEFASDTLHLTPSKGRRAFVNVRRELSDEELSSPALQRVLIDDIERLEKEKFELTEYMEKYHEADKKAAVLEEKVKKSLSQDLIFGVSLTLGAAALGYAPAVWSAQPTGWITICFGLILIGGGIASRVVKQ
;
A
#
# COMPACT_ATOMS: atom_id res chain seq x y z
N MET A 1 -44.98 16.79 -9.19
CA MET A 1 -43.82 17.42 -8.54
C MET A 1 -43.37 16.45 -7.47
N ALA A 2 -42.43 15.58 -7.83
CA ALA A 2 -41.01 15.69 -7.47
C ALA A 2 -40.79 14.94 -6.14
N GLU A 3 -39.87 14.00 -5.96
CA GLU A 3 -38.69 13.61 -6.72
C GLU A 3 -38.41 12.16 -6.32
N ASN A 4 -38.20 11.26 -7.28
CA ASN A 4 -37.82 9.88 -7.01
C ASN A 4 -36.29 9.86 -6.88
N GLU A 5 -35.78 9.95 -5.65
CA GLU A 5 -34.34 9.92 -5.38
C GLU A 5 -33.77 8.59 -5.88
N THR A 6 -33.08 8.67 -7.02
CA THR A 6 -32.33 7.55 -7.58
C THR A 6 -31.02 7.51 -6.79
N PRO A 7 -30.70 6.43 -6.07
CA PRO A 7 -29.45 6.37 -5.32
C PRO A 7 -28.28 6.46 -6.30
N ASP A 8 -27.32 7.34 -5.99
CA ASP A 8 -26.09 7.54 -6.75
C ASP A 8 -25.38 6.20 -6.98
N GLN A 9 -25.39 5.75 -8.23
CA GLN A 9 -24.69 4.56 -8.67
C GLN A 9 -23.21 4.95 -8.82
N GLU A 10 -22.39 4.48 -7.88
CA GLU A 10 -20.93 4.52 -8.00
C GLU A 10 -20.55 3.94 -9.37
N PRO A 11 -19.70 4.60 -10.17
CA PRO A 11 -19.30 4.04 -11.45
C PRO A 11 -18.60 2.71 -11.15
N GLU A 12 -19.25 1.59 -11.50
CA GLU A 12 -18.55 0.33 -11.61
C GLU A 12 -17.42 0.57 -12.60
N PHE A 13 -16.20 0.70 -12.07
CA PHE A 13 -15.01 0.50 -12.85
C PHE A 13 -15.20 -0.87 -13.46
N ALA A 14 -15.59 -0.88 -14.73
CA ALA A 14 -15.55 -2.03 -15.59
C ALA A 14 -14.17 -2.62 -15.31
N SER A 15 -14.18 -3.70 -14.55
CA SER A 15 -13.07 -4.61 -14.46
C SER A 15 -13.05 -5.26 -15.83
N ASP A 16 -12.60 -4.48 -16.82
CA ASP A 16 -11.96 -4.96 -18.01
C ASP A 16 -10.79 -5.75 -17.43
N THR A 17 -11.14 -6.98 -17.09
CA THR A 17 -10.24 -8.08 -16.92
C THR A 17 -9.58 -8.10 -18.28
N LEU A 18 -8.49 -7.35 -18.39
CA LEU A 18 -7.48 -7.53 -19.39
C LEU A 18 -7.19 -9.01 -19.28
N HIS A 19 -7.88 -9.76 -20.14
CA HIS A 19 -7.63 -11.13 -20.41
C HIS A 19 -6.28 -11.04 -21.12
N LEU A 20 -5.23 -10.91 -20.30
CA LEU A 20 -3.86 -11.20 -20.68
C LEU A 20 -3.96 -12.64 -21.11
N THR A 21 -4.29 -12.82 -22.39
CA THR A 21 -4.12 -14.08 -23.07
C THR A 21 -2.72 -14.49 -22.66
N PRO A 22 -2.56 -15.61 -21.95
CA PRO A 22 -1.24 -16.04 -21.54
C PRO A 22 -0.50 -16.13 -22.85
N SER A 23 0.47 -15.22 -23.05
CA SER A 23 1.35 -15.22 -24.21
C SER A 23 1.77 -16.67 -24.31
N LYS A 24 1.28 -17.33 -25.36
CA LYS A 24 1.34 -18.77 -25.53
C LYS A 24 2.81 -19.06 -25.68
N GLY A 25 3.48 -19.25 -24.53
CA GLY A 25 4.91 -19.40 -24.40
C GLY A 25 5.29 -20.43 -25.43
N ARG A 26 6.12 -19.99 -26.37
CA ARG A 26 6.42 -20.62 -27.65
C ARG A 26 6.59 -22.13 -27.43
N ARG A 27 5.49 -22.90 -27.56
CA ARG A 27 5.48 -24.36 -27.36
C ARG A 27 6.12 -25.09 -28.53
N ALA A 28 6.99 -24.42 -29.28
CA ALA A 28 7.77 -25.01 -30.36
C ALA A 28 8.80 -26.03 -29.83
N PHE A 29 9.16 -25.94 -28.54
CA PHE A 29 10.19 -26.79 -27.93
C PHE A 29 9.64 -27.80 -26.90
N VAL A 30 8.33 -27.83 -26.63
CA VAL A 30 7.75 -28.76 -25.64
C VAL A 30 7.86 -30.22 -26.08
N ASN A 31 7.99 -30.47 -27.39
CA ASN A 31 8.25 -31.81 -27.95
C ASN A 31 9.73 -32.07 -28.32
N VAL A 32 10.65 -31.13 -28.07
CA VAL A 32 12.07 -31.23 -28.51
C VAL A 32 12.99 -31.84 -27.44
N ARG A 33 12.51 -32.05 -26.20
CA ARG A 33 13.11 -33.05 -25.31
C ARG A 33 12.48 -34.39 -25.65
N ARG A 34 13.20 -35.36 -26.21
CA ARG A 34 14.17 -36.08 -25.36
C ARG A 34 15.29 -36.85 -26.06
N GLU A 35 15.45 -36.81 -27.37
CA GLU A 35 16.53 -37.55 -28.05
C GLU A 35 17.08 -36.74 -29.23
N LEU A 36 17.86 -35.69 -28.92
CA LEU A 36 18.85 -35.21 -29.88
C LEU A 36 19.95 -36.27 -29.91
N SER A 37 20.15 -36.93 -31.05
CA SER A 37 21.29 -37.84 -31.21
C SER A 37 22.58 -37.04 -31.21
N ASP A 38 23.69 -37.64 -30.77
CA ASP A 38 25.01 -36.97 -30.78
C ASP A 38 25.39 -36.44 -32.18
N GLU A 39 24.86 -37.06 -33.24
CA GLU A 39 25.00 -36.64 -34.64
C GLU A 39 24.36 -35.25 -34.89
N GLU A 40 23.17 -34.99 -34.36
CA GLU A 40 22.47 -33.70 -34.52
C GLU A 40 23.05 -32.60 -33.61
N LEU A 41 23.58 -32.98 -32.44
CA LEU A 41 24.34 -32.09 -31.55
C LEU A 41 25.71 -31.68 -32.14
N SER A 42 26.29 -32.52 -33.00
CA SER A 42 27.53 -32.21 -33.72
C SER A 42 27.33 -31.21 -34.87
N SER A 43 26.07 -30.93 -35.25
CA SER A 43 25.76 -29.99 -36.32
C SER A 43 26.12 -28.56 -35.93
N PRO A 44 27.01 -27.88 -36.67
CA PRO A 44 27.48 -26.53 -36.34
C PRO A 44 26.36 -25.48 -36.41
N ALA A 45 25.29 -25.73 -37.18
CA ALA A 45 24.14 -24.84 -37.24
C ALA A 45 23.31 -24.88 -35.95
N LEU A 46 23.14 -26.07 -35.38
CA LEU A 46 22.36 -26.25 -34.15
C LEU A 46 23.11 -25.71 -32.93
N GLN A 47 24.43 -25.92 -32.88
CA GLN A 47 25.30 -25.34 -31.83
C GLN A 47 25.24 -23.82 -31.81
N ARG A 48 25.29 -23.16 -32.97
CA ARG A 48 25.15 -21.68 -33.06
C ARG A 48 23.80 -21.21 -32.53
N VAL A 49 22.71 -21.87 -32.91
CA VAL A 49 21.36 -21.52 -32.42
C VAL A 49 21.25 -21.70 -30.91
N LEU A 50 21.80 -22.79 -30.37
CA LEU A 50 21.79 -23.04 -28.92
C LEU A 50 22.62 -21.99 -28.16
N ILE A 51 23.77 -21.61 -28.70
CA ILE A 51 24.63 -20.56 -28.12
C ILE A 51 23.90 -19.21 -28.16
N ASP A 52 23.32 -18.82 -29.29
CA ASP A 52 22.55 -17.58 -29.43
C ASP A 52 21.35 -17.55 -28.45
N ASP A 53 20.67 -18.68 -28.27
CA ASP A 53 19.57 -18.79 -27.31
C ASP A 53 20.04 -18.72 -25.86
N ILE A 54 21.20 -19.30 -25.53
CA ILE A 54 21.81 -19.18 -24.20
C ILE A 54 22.19 -17.74 -23.92
N GLU A 55 22.87 -17.05 -24.85
CA GLU A 55 23.24 -15.63 -24.69
C GLU A 55 22.00 -14.74 -24.53
N ARG A 56 20.95 -15.00 -25.31
CA ARG A 56 19.66 -14.31 -25.18
C ARG A 56 19.03 -14.54 -23.80
N LEU A 57 18.96 -15.80 -23.35
CA LEU A 57 18.40 -16.15 -22.04
C LEU A 57 19.21 -15.55 -20.89
N GLU A 58 20.54 -15.51 -20.99
CA GLU A 58 21.39 -14.87 -20.00
C GLU A 58 21.15 -13.37 -19.92
N LYS A 59 21.01 -12.70 -21.07
CA LYS A 59 20.66 -11.28 -21.13
C LYS A 59 19.29 -11.00 -20.53
N GLU A 60 18.26 -11.77 -20.91
CA GLU A 60 16.91 -11.66 -20.35
C GLU A 60 16.93 -11.89 -18.83
N LYS A 61 17.70 -12.86 -18.34
CA LYS A 61 17.86 -13.14 -16.91
C LYS A 61 18.55 -11.98 -16.18
N PHE A 62 19.56 -11.38 -16.80
CA PHE A 62 20.26 -10.22 -16.23
C PHE A 62 19.31 -9.02 -16.09
N GLU A 63 18.58 -8.68 -17.15
CA GLU A 63 17.58 -7.61 -17.13
C GLU A 63 16.50 -7.88 -16.07
N LEU A 64 16.00 -9.11 -16.00
CA LEU A 64 14.98 -9.48 -15.01
C LEU A 64 15.48 -9.38 -13.57
N THR A 65 16.74 -9.70 -13.33
CA THR A 65 17.37 -9.58 -12.00
C THR A 65 17.42 -8.11 -11.57
N GLU A 66 17.77 -7.20 -12.50
CA GLU A 66 17.78 -5.76 -12.23
C GLU A 66 16.37 -5.21 -11.93
N TYR A 67 15.35 -5.67 -12.67
CA TYR A 67 13.96 -5.30 -12.39
C TYR A 67 13.48 -5.83 -11.04
N MET A 68 13.86 -7.05 -10.67
CA MET A 68 13.52 -7.64 -9.37
C MET A 68 14.13 -6.82 -8.23
N GLU A 69 15.39 -6.41 -8.34
CA GLU A 69 16.05 -5.59 -7.33
C GLU A 69 15.36 -4.23 -7.17
N LYS A 70 15.05 -3.55 -8.29
CA LYS A 70 14.30 -2.27 -8.27
C LYS A 70 12.90 -2.44 -7.67
N TYR A 71 12.22 -3.54 -7.96
CA TYR A 71 10.92 -3.84 -7.39
C TYR A 71 11.00 -4.00 -5.88
N HIS A 72 11.96 -4.78 -5.37
CA HIS A 72 12.15 -4.95 -3.93
C HIS A 72 12.55 -3.65 -3.23
N GLU A 73 13.36 -2.81 -3.86
CA GLU A 73 13.69 -1.49 -3.32
C GLU A 73 12.45 -0.58 -3.25
N ALA A 74 11.64 -0.55 -4.30
CA ALA A 74 10.41 0.23 -4.35
C ALA A 74 9.38 -0.28 -3.33
N ASP A 75 9.18 -1.59 -3.24
CA ASP A 75 8.27 -2.24 -2.29
C ASP A 75 8.68 -1.95 -0.83
N LYS A 76 9.99 -2.05 -0.53
CA LYS A 76 10.52 -1.67 0.79
C LYS A 76 10.27 -0.20 1.11
N LYS A 77 10.47 0.71 0.16
CA LYS A 77 10.18 2.14 0.33
C LYS A 77 8.69 2.36 0.56
N ALA A 78 7.81 1.69 -0.19
CA ALA A 78 6.37 1.77 -0.03
C ALA A 78 5.93 1.32 1.37
N ALA A 79 6.43 0.18 1.84
CA ALA A 79 6.15 -0.33 3.19
C ALA A 79 6.58 0.66 4.29
N VAL A 80 7.77 1.26 4.18
CA VAL A 80 8.25 2.27 5.13
C VAL A 80 7.39 3.54 5.08
N LEU A 81 6.97 3.98 3.90
CA LEU A 81 6.09 5.15 3.76
C LEU A 81 4.71 4.87 4.35
N GLU A 82 4.14 3.70 4.10
CA GLU A 82 2.83 3.30 4.63
C GLU A 82 2.86 3.26 6.16
N GLU A 83 3.93 2.73 6.76
CA GLU A 83 4.10 2.73 8.22
C GLU A 83 4.22 4.16 8.78
N LYS A 84 4.98 5.03 8.12
CA LYS A 84 5.10 6.44 8.49
C LYS A 84 3.75 7.16 8.45
N VAL A 85 2.95 6.92 7.40
CA VAL A 85 1.62 7.52 7.24
C VAL A 85 0.64 7.01 8.30
N LYS A 86 0.65 5.70 8.60
CA LYS A 86 -0.17 5.14 9.68
C LYS A 86 0.18 5.77 11.02
N LYS A 87 1.48 5.93 11.30
CA LYS A 87 1.96 6.59 12.53
C LYS A 87 1.51 8.05 12.60
N SER A 88 1.66 8.84 11.53
CA SER A 88 1.22 10.25 11.52
C SER A 88 -0.30 10.37 11.67
N LEU A 89 -1.07 9.55 10.96
CA LEU A 89 -2.54 9.56 11.03
C LEU A 89 -3.04 9.22 12.44
N SER A 90 -2.41 8.26 13.11
CA SER A 90 -2.76 7.94 14.51
C SER A 90 -2.53 9.12 15.46
N GLN A 91 -1.47 9.90 15.25
CA GLN A 91 -1.15 11.07 16.06
C GLN A 91 -2.12 12.21 15.81
N ASP A 92 -2.44 12.47 14.54
CA ASP A 92 -3.41 13.51 14.15
C ASP A 92 -4.81 13.18 14.67
N LEU A 93 -5.20 11.91 14.65
CA LEU A 93 -6.48 11.47 15.22
C LEU A 93 -6.52 11.66 16.73
N ILE A 94 -5.48 11.25 17.46
CA ILE A 94 -5.40 11.44 18.93
C ILE A 94 -5.43 12.92 19.28
N PHE A 95 -4.68 13.76 18.55
CA PHE A 95 -4.68 15.20 18.76
C PHE A 95 -6.05 15.83 18.45
N GLY A 96 -6.66 15.49 17.31
CA GLY A 96 -7.97 16.00 16.92
C GLY A 96 -9.07 15.63 17.91
N VAL A 97 -9.11 14.36 18.34
CA VAL A 97 -10.08 13.87 19.33
C VAL A 97 -9.86 14.53 20.69
N SER A 98 -8.62 14.59 21.17
CA SER A 98 -8.31 15.19 22.48
C SER A 98 -8.60 16.68 22.54
N LEU A 99 -8.29 17.42 21.46
CA LEU A 99 -8.59 18.84 21.36
C LEU A 99 -10.09 19.10 21.29
N THR A 100 -10.82 18.35 20.45
CA THR A 100 -12.27 18.52 20.28
C THR A 100 -13.01 18.19 21.57
N LEU A 101 -12.66 17.07 22.21
CA LEU A 101 -13.31 16.63 23.45
C LEU A 101 -12.93 17.53 24.63
N GLY A 102 -11.68 17.97 24.72
CA GLY A 102 -11.23 18.93 25.73
C GLY A 102 -11.90 20.29 25.58
N ALA A 103 -12.03 20.80 24.35
CA ALA A 103 -12.74 22.05 24.07
C ALA A 103 -14.24 21.94 24.37
N ALA A 104 -14.88 20.81 24.04
CA ALA A 104 -16.28 20.55 24.37
C ALA A 104 -16.49 20.48 25.90
N ALA A 105 -15.59 19.82 26.63
CA ALA A 105 -15.63 19.76 28.09
C ALA A 105 -15.50 21.16 28.71
N LEU A 106 -14.56 21.98 28.23
CA LEU A 106 -14.41 23.37 28.70
C LEU A 106 -15.61 24.25 28.33
N GLY A 107 -16.21 24.06 27.14
CA GLY A 107 -17.42 24.75 26.73
C GLY A 107 -18.65 24.36 27.57
N TYR A 108 -18.69 23.13 28.09
CA TYR A 108 -19.73 22.66 28.99
C TYR A 108 -19.52 23.11 30.45
N ALA A 109 -18.31 23.53 30.83
CA ALA A 109 -17.97 23.91 32.20
C ALA A 109 -18.88 25.01 32.82
N PRO A 110 -19.32 26.05 32.10
CA PRO A 110 -20.24 27.06 32.64
C PRO A 110 -21.61 26.48 33.05
N ALA A 111 -22.07 25.42 32.38
CA ALA A 111 -23.38 24.81 32.64
C ALA A 111 -23.40 24.00 33.96
N VAL A 112 -22.24 23.51 34.40
CA VAL A 112 -22.08 22.69 35.62
C VAL A 112 -21.39 23.44 36.77
N TRP A 113 -21.14 24.74 36.61
CA TRP A 113 -20.45 25.57 37.59
C TRP A 113 -21.14 25.62 38.96
N SER A 114 -22.48 25.54 38.97
CA SER A 114 -23.29 25.57 40.19
C SER A 114 -23.29 24.24 40.95
N ALA A 115 -22.81 23.16 40.34
CA ALA A 115 -22.82 21.80 40.89
C ALA A 115 -21.42 21.39 41.39
N GLN A 116 -20.82 22.18 42.28
CA GLN A 116 -19.52 21.83 42.88
C GLN A 116 -19.62 20.47 43.61
N PRO A 117 -18.70 19.51 43.41
CA PRO A 117 -17.36 19.62 42.79
C PRO A 117 -17.30 19.33 41.28
N THR A 118 -18.42 19.03 40.62
CA THR A 118 -18.41 18.58 39.22
C THR A 118 -17.84 19.62 38.26
N GLY A 119 -18.07 20.92 38.48
CA GLY A 119 -17.50 22.00 37.67
C GLY A 119 -15.95 22.01 37.67
N TRP A 120 -15.31 21.82 38.82
CA TRP A 120 -13.85 21.72 38.89
C TRP A 120 -13.32 20.47 38.18
N ILE A 121 -14.02 19.34 38.31
CA ILE A 121 -13.63 18.08 37.67
C ILE A 121 -13.68 18.24 36.14
N THR A 122 -14.72 18.88 35.59
CA THR A 122 -14.86 19.11 34.15
C THR A 122 -13.74 19.99 33.59
N ILE A 123 -13.33 21.04 34.31
CA ILE A 123 -12.23 21.92 33.89
C ILE A 123 -10.89 21.20 33.95
N CYS A 124 -10.61 20.49 35.04
CA CYS A 124 -9.38 19.70 35.16
C CYS A 124 -9.30 18.63 34.07
N PHE A 125 -10.41 17.94 33.78
CA PHE A 125 -10.48 16.96 32.71
C PHE A 125 -10.22 17.58 31.33
N GLY A 126 -10.85 18.72 31.02
CA GLY A 126 -10.62 19.45 29.78
C GLY A 126 -9.17 19.91 29.62
N LEU A 127 -8.55 20.43 30.68
CA LEU A 127 -7.14 20.84 30.68
C LEU A 127 -6.19 19.65 30.47
N ILE A 128 -6.44 18.51 31.11
CA ILE A 128 -5.64 17.29 30.93
C ILE A 128 -5.77 16.77 29.51
N LEU A 129 -6.96 16.78 28.92
CA LEU A 129 -7.18 16.37 27.54
C LEU A 129 -6.42 17.24 26.54
N ILE A 130 -6.51 18.56 26.68
CA ILE A 130 -5.80 19.51 25.80
C ILE A 130 -4.29 19.38 26.01
N GLY A 131 -3.83 19.37 27.26
CA GLY A 131 -2.41 19.22 27.59
C GLY A 131 -1.83 17.89 27.12
N GLY A 132 -2.56 16.80 27.30
CA GLY A 132 -2.20 15.47 26.81
C GLY A 132 -2.17 15.38 25.28
N GLY A 133 -3.10 16.03 24.60
CA GLY A 133 -3.10 16.16 23.14
C GLY A 133 -1.86 16.88 22.62
N ILE A 134 -1.49 18.01 23.24
CA ILE A 134 -0.28 18.76 22.89
C ILE A 134 0.98 17.94 23.17
N ALA A 135 1.07 17.31 24.35
CA ALA A 135 2.21 16.48 24.73
C ALA A 135 2.39 15.26 23.80
N SER A 136 1.28 14.62 23.38
CA SER A 136 1.26 13.51 22.42
C SER A 136 1.97 13.87 21.11
N ARG A 137 1.80 15.12 20.65
CA ARG A 137 2.44 15.62 19.43
C ARG A 137 3.93 15.93 19.63
N VAL A 138 4.31 16.47 20.79
CA VAL A 138 5.67 16.93 21.07
C VAL A 138 6.63 15.78 21.42
N VAL A 139 6.16 14.72 22.11
CA VAL A 139 7.03 13.64 22.61
C VAL A 139 7.53 12.69 21.51
N LYS A 140 6.92 12.72 20.32
CA LYS A 140 7.25 11.80 19.21
C LYS A 140 7.58 12.49 17.89
N GLN A 141 7.65 13.83 17.88
CA GLN A 141 8.31 14.56 16.78
C GLN A 141 9.81 14.32 16.81
#